data_AF-T1BL56-F1
#
_entry.id   AF-T1BL56-F1
#
_cell.length_a   1.000
_cell.length_b   1.000
_cell.length_c   1.000
_cell.angle_alpha   90.00
_cell.angle_beta   90.00
_cell.angle_gamma   90.00
#
_symmetry.space_group_name_H-M   'P 1'
#
loop_
_entity.id
_entity.type
_entity.pdbx_description
1 polymer ?
#
loop_
_entity_poly.entity_id
_entity_poly.type
_entity_poly.pdbx_seq_one_letter_code
_entity_poly.pdbx_strand_id
1 'polypeptide(L)'
;EAARLSGDGVASLATIEQVGRDLFGATLGPFELMNVTGIPIAFHAESSLHRAFGAAYAPAPKLEEQFRSGRPWPWKETAVEPERIAAVRERFLGLTIGIATQLVEEGVASAEATDRGAVVGLRRRFGPFALLNQVGIPEALRLVDAYARDRSGSFPVAAALRERAERGETAWPMRTVRVERHGPVVWVLLDRPEVLNSLNSDV
;
A
#
# COMPACT_ATOMS: atom_id res chain seq x y z
N GLU A 1 7.53 6.51 3.49
CA GLU A 1 6.91 6.22 4.82
C GLU A 1 7.82 5.57 5.84
N ALA A 2 8.44 4.41 5.57
CA ALA A 2 9.32 3.74 6.56
C ALA A 2 10.41 4.66 7.13
N ALA A 3 11.11 5.41 6.26
CA ALA A 3 12.09 6.41 6.68
C ALA A 3 11.46 7.55 7.50
N ARG A 4 10.20 7.93 7.21
CA ARG A 4 9.46 8.95 7.96
C ARG A 4 9.13 8.48 9.36
N LEU A 5 8.57 7.29 9.51
CA LEU A 5 8.31 6.64 10.82
C LEU A 5 9.58 6.60 11.69
N SER A 6 10.71 6.25 11.10
CA SER A 6 12.00 6.24 11.81
C SER A 6 12.47 7.66 12.17
N GLY A 7 12.38 8.62 11.25
CA GLY A 7 12.76 10.00 11.49
C GLY A 7 11.90 10.70 12.54
N ASP A 8 10.62 10.37 12.59
CA ASP A 8 9.64 10.87 13.56
C ASP A 8 9.77 10.16 14.93
N GLY A 9 10.63 9.15 15.06
CA GLY A 9 10.81 8.39 16.31
C GLY A 9 9.60 7.52 16.69
N VAL A 10 8.79 7.11 15.71
CA VAL A 10 7.59 6.28 15.96
C VAL A 10 7.96 4.87 16.43
N ALA A 11 8.98 4.29 15.80
CA ALA A 11 9.49 2.96 16.10
C ALA A 11 10.93 2.79 15.58
N SER A 12 11.62 1.79 16.11
CA SER A 12 12.94 1.34 15.67
C SER A 12 12.91 0.84 14.23
N LEU A 13 14.08 0.83 13.60
CA LEU A 13 14.23 0.31 12.25
C LEU A 13 13.82 -1.17 12.17
N ALA A 14 14.16 -1.97 13.18
CA ALA A 14 13.79 -3.38 13.26
C ALA A 14 12.28 -3.59 13.36
N THR A 15 11.57 -2.78 14.16
CA THR A 15 10.11 -2.84 14.25
C THR A 15 9.46 -2.54 12.91
N ILE A 16 9.89 -1.47 12.25
CA ILE A 16 9.35 -1.04 10.94
C ILE A 16 9.66 -2.09 9.86
N GLU A 17 10.86 -2.67 9.88
CA GLU A 17 11.25 -3.78 9.02
C GLU A 17 10.32 -4.98 9.20
N GLN A 18 10.12 -5.42 10.45
CA GLN A 18 9.27 -6.55 10.81
C GLN A 18 7.82 -6.33 10.37
N VAL A 19 7.23 -5.18 10.70
CA VAL A 19 5.85 -4.86 10.31
C VAL A 19 5.69 -4.82 8.79
N GLY A 20 6.69 -4.29 8.06
CA GLY A 20 6.67 -4.29 6.61
C GLY A 20 6.64 -5.71 6.02
N ARG A 21 7.42 -6.63 6.59
CA ARG A 21 7.42 -8.05 6.18
C ARG A 21 6.06 -8.69 6.46
N ASP A 22 5.56 -8.55 7.68
CA ASP A 22 4.35 -9.23 8.14
C ASP A 22 3.10 -8.72 7.43
N LEU A 23 2.95 -7.39 7.33
CA LEU A 23 1.77 -6.76 6.75
C LEU A 23 1.63 -7.08 5.26
N PHE A 24 2.74 -7.00 4.51
CA PHE A 24 2.72 -7.24 3.06
C PHE A 24 2.98 -8.70 2.69
N GLY A 25 3.27 -9.56 3.67
CA GLY A 25 3.73 -10.94 3.46
C GLY A 25 4.95 -11.02 2.55
N ALA A 26 5.85 -10.04 2.66
CA ALA A 26 7.03 -9.89 1.82
C ALA A 26 8.27 -10.48 2.52
N THR A 27 9.19 -11.06 1.75
CA THR A 27 10.44 -11.61 2.29
C THR A 27 11.33 -10.52 2.90
N LEU A 28 11.33 -9.33 2.31
CA LEU A 28 12.11 -8.18 2.75
C LEU A 28 11.17 -7.09 3.22
N GLY A 29 11.51 -6.47 4.34
CA GLY A 29 10.85 -5.24 4.78
C GLY A 29 11.46 -4.03 4.06
N PRO A 30 10.96 -2.82 4.36
CA PRO A 30 11.33 -1.62 3.62
C PRO A 30 12.83 -1.30 3.66
N PHE A 31 13.52 -1.55 4.77
CA PHE A 31 14.92 -1.17 4.91
C PHE A 31 15.85 -2.16 4.24
N GLU A 32 15.63 -3.47 4.44
CA GLU A 32 16.43 -4.46 3.72
C GLU A 32 16.17 -4.40 2.21
N LEU A 33 14.93 -4.13 1.79
CA LEU A 33 14.61 -3.92 0.38
C LEU A 33 15.40 -2.75 -0.21
N MET A 34 15.49 -1.61 0.50
CA MET A 34 16.31 -0.48 0.06
C MET A 34 17.81 -0.80 0.06
N ASN A 35 18.29 -1.60 1.02
CA ASN A 35 19.68 -2.02 1.07
C ASN A 35 20.09 -2.88 -0.13
N VAL A 36 19.19 -3.76 -0.60
CA VAL A 36 19.49 -4.67 -1.73
C VAL A 36 19.22 -4.05 -3.10
N THR A 37 18.22 -3.16 -3.21
CA THR A 37 17.84 -2.54 -4.50
C THR A 37 18.56 -1.22 -4.75
N GLY A 38 18.89 -0.48 -3.69
CA GLY A 38 19.57 0.81 -3.75
C GLY A 38 18.76 1.93 -3.11
N ILE A 39 19.30 2.50 -2.02
CA ILE A 39 18.76 3.70 -1.36
C ILE A 39 18.64 4.90 -2.34
N PRO A 40 19.58 5.13 -3.29
CA PRO A 40 19.40 6.17 -4.31
C PRO A 40 18.14 6.00 -5.16
N ILE A 41 17.75 4.75 -5.49
CA ILE A 41 16.53 4.47 -6.27
C ILE A 41 15.31 4.92 -5.48
N ALA A 42 15.22 4.55 -4.19
CA ALA A 42 14.12 4.96 -3.34
C ALA A 42 14.02 6.49 -3.20
N PHE A 43 15.15 7.16 -2.95
CA PHE A 43 15.19 8.62 -2.80
C PHE A 43 14.78 9.35 -4.10
N HIS A 44 15.29 8.94 -5.26
CA HIS A 44 14.96 9.57 -6.53
C HIS A 44 13.54 9.24 -7.03
N ALA A 45 13.02 8.05 -6.72
CA ALA A 45 11.62 7.70 -6.99
C ALA A 45 10.67 8.60 -6.19
N GLU A 46 10.88 8.72 -4.87
CA GLU A 46 10.06 9.58 -4.01
C GLU A 46 10.22 11.06 -4.40
N SER A 47 11.41 11.51 -4.77
CA SER A 47 11.63 12.86 -5.31
C SER A 47 10.85 13.13 -6.60
N SER A 48 10.69 12.12 -7.45
CA SER A 48 9.94 12.25 -8.71
C SER A 48 8.44 12.30 -8.43
N LEU A 49 7.94 11.47 -7.51
CA LEU A 49 6.55 11.54 -7.04
C LEU A 49 6.25 12.89 -6.38
N HIS A 50 7.17 13.43 -5.58
CA HIS A 50 7.03 14.75 -4.98
C HIS A 50 6.86 15.85 -6.03
N ARG A 51 7.68 15.85 -7.08
CA ARG A 51 7.56 16.84 -8.17
C ARG A 51 6.23 16.73 -8.92
N ALA A 52 5.68 15.52 -9.06
CA ALA A 52 4.44 15.27 -9.78
C ALA A 52 3.18 15.52 -8.94
N PHE A 53 3.20 15.13 -7.66
CA PHE A 53 2.00 15.05 -6.82
C PHE A 53 2.09 15.91 -5.54
N GLY A 54 3.18 16.63 -5.33
CA GLY A 54 3.32 17.62 -4.26
C GLY A 54 3.74 17.06 -2.91
N ALA A 55 3.48 17.85 -1.85
CA ALA A 55 4.09 17.70 -0.53
C ALA A 55 3.82 16.34 0.15
N ALA A 56 2.66 15.73 -0.11
CA ALA A 56 2.30 14.44 0.48
C ALA A 56 3.27 13.31 0.06
N TYR A 57 3.95 13.46 -1.07
CA TYR A 57 4.91 12.52 -1.64
C TYR A 57 6.37 12.97 -1.44
N ALA A 58 6.63 14.01 -0.64
CA ALA A 58 7.97 14.50 -0.38
C ALA A 58 8.83 13.42 0.31
N PRO A 59 10.11 13.23 -0.11
CA PRO A 59 11.05 12.40 0.62
C PRO A 59 11.13 12.77 2.09
N ALA A 60 11.19 11.77 2.96
CA ALA A 60 11.44 12.03 4.38
C ALA A 60 12.87 12.56 4.56
N PRO A 61 13.12 13.54 5.45
CA PRO A 61 14.48 14.02 5.74
C PRO A 61 15.44 12.88 6.11
N LYS A 62 14.95 11.87 6.84
CA LYS A 62 15.72 10.67 7.20
C LYS A 62 16.15 9.84 5.99
N LEU A 63 15.33 9.78 4.93
CA LEU A 63 15.71 9.09 3.69
C LEU A 63 16.83 9.85 2.97
N GLU A 64 16.76 11.18 2.94
CA GLU A 64 17.79 12.03 2.35
C GLU A 64 19.11 11.94 3.12
N GLU A 65 19.07 11.96 4.45
CA GLU A 65 20.23 11.73 5.31
C GLU A 65 20.87 10.36 5.01
N GLN A 66 20.04 9.31 4.97
CA GLN A 66 20.54 7.96 4.69
C GLN A 66 21.15 7.88 3.28
N PHE A 67 20.50 8.46 2.26
CA PHE A 67 21.01 8.54 0.90
C PHE A 67 22.38 9.23 0.86
N ARG A 68 22.52 10.40 1.49
CA ARG A 68 23.78 11.15 1.55
C ARG A 68 24.88 10.41 2.31
N SER A 69 24.52 9.59 3.29
CA SER A 69 25.49 8.85 4.08
C SER A 69 26.25 7.78 3.27
N GLY A 70 25.68 7.31 2.15
CA GLY A 70 26.23 6.22 1.35
C GLY A 70 26.28 4.86 2.06
N ARG A 71 25.70 4.73 3.25
CA ARG A 71 25.69 3.52 4.07
C ARG A 71 24.34 2.79 3.95
N PRO A 72 24.29 1.47 4.21
CA PRO A 72 23.02 0.75 4.33
C PRO A 72 22.24 1.22 5.57
N TRP A 73 20.93 1.01 5.57
CA TRP A 73 20.09 1.14 6.75
C TRP A 73 20.52 0.11 7.81
N PRO A 74 20.92 0.54 9.02
CA PRO A 74 21.41 -0.35 10.08
C PRO A 74 20.26 -1.00 10.86
N TRP A 75 19.25 -1.54 10.17
CA TRP A 75 18.03 -2.01 10.84
C TRP A 75 18.29 -3.21 11.77
N LYS A 76 19.31 -4.01 11.46
CA LYS A 76 19.77 -5.17 12.28
C LYS A 76 20.45 -4.76 13.59
N GLU A 77 20.77 -3.48 13.76
CA GLU A 77 21.42 -2.95 14.97
C GLU A 77 20.39 -2.46 16.02
N THR A 78 19.10 -2.49 15.68
CA THR A 78 18.02 -2.08 16.58
C THR A 78 17.15 -3.28 16.98
N ALA A 79 16.45 -3.18 18.11
CA ALA A 79 15.54 -4.22 18.59
C ALA A 79 14.09 -3.97 18.16
N VAL A 80 13.31 -5.04 18.00
CA VAL A 80 11.86 -4.95 17.78
C VAL A 80 11.18 -4.50 19.07
N GLU A 81 10.26 -3.54 18.95
CA GLU A 81 9.44 -2.94 20.01
C GLU A 81 7.99 -3.37 19.80
N PRO A 82 7.51 -4.44 20.46
CA PRO A 82 6.18 -4.99 20.23
C PRO A 82 5.04 -3.97 20.41
N GLU A 83 5.20 -3.07 21.37
CA GLU A 83 4.24 -2.00 21.70
C GLU A 83 4.10 -0.94 20.59
N ARG A 84 5.09 -0.83 19.69
CA ARG A 84 5.08 0.12 18.56
C ARG A 84 4.53 -0.47 17.27
N ILE A 85 4.34 -1.79 17.21
CA ILE A 85 3.86 -2.51 16.01
C ILE A 85 2.55 -1.93 15.48
N ALA A 86 1.59 -1.67 16.37
CA ALA A 86 0.27 -1.17 15.97
C ALA A 86 0.37 0.18 15.24
N ALA A 87 1.13 1.14 15.80
CA ALA A 87 1.30 2.47 15.22
C ALA A 87 1.94 2.42 13.82
N VAL A 88 2.94 1.56 13.63
CA VAL A 88 3.57 1.35 12.32
C VAL A 88 2.58 0.73 11.33
N ARG A 89 1.83 -0.29 11.77
CA ARG A 89 0.86 -1.02 10.93
C ARG A 89 -0.25 -0.09 10.44
N GLU A 90 -0.79 0.77 11.30
CA GLU A 90 -1.83 1.72 10.94
C GLU A 90 -1.36 2.71 9.87
N ARG A 91 -0.16 3.29 10.03
CA ARG A 91 0.40 4.23 9.03
C ARG A 91 0.70 3.56 7.70
N PHE A 92 1.18 2.31 7.70
CA PHE A 92 1.37 1.55 6.45
C PHE A 92 0.05 1.22 5.75
N LEU A 93 -0.99 0.84 6.50
CA LEU A 93 -2.31 0.60 5.94
C LEU A 93 -2.94 1.88 5.38
N GLY A 94 -2.92 2.97 6.15
CA GLY A 94 -3.46 4.27 5.73
C GLY A 94 -2.82 4.78 4.43
N LEU A 95 -1.50 4.71 4.31
CA LEU A 95 -0.79 5.02 3.06
C LEU A 95 -1.21 4.11 1.90
N THR A 96 -1.13 2.80 2.14
CA THR A 96 -1.26 1.79 1.08
C THR A 96 -2.66 1.78 0.51
N ILE A 97 -3.67 1.80 1.39
CA ILE A 97 -5.07 1.86 1.00
C ILE A 97 -5.36 3.21 0.34
N GLY A 98 -4.91 4.33 0.93
CA GLY A 98 -5.21 5.65 0.41
C GLY A 98 -4.66 5.89 -1.00
N ILE A 99 -3.41 5.48 -1.29
CA ILE A 99 -2.86 5.55 -2.66
C ILE A 99 -3.65 4.64 -3.59
N ALA A 100 -3.96 3.41 -3.18
CA ALA A 100 -4.62 2.45 -4.05
C ALA A 100 -6.06 2.84 -4.40
N THR A 101 -6.83 3.35 -3.44
CA THR A 101 -8.19 3.83 -3.69
C THR A 101 -8.18 5.08 -4.55
N GLN A 102 -7.24 5.99 -4.35
CA GLN A 102 -7.06 7.16 -5.21
C GLN A 102 -6.73 6.76 -6.65
N LEU A 103 -5.79 5.82 -6.83
CA LEU A 103 -5.39 5.32 -8.15
C LEU A 103 -6.57 4.71 -8.92
N VAL A 104 -7.44 3.97 -8.23
CA VAL A 104 -8.64 3.38 -8.84
C VAL A 104 -9.70 4.45 -9.15
N GLU A 105 -9.89 5.43 -8.27
CA GLU A 105 -10.81 6.56 -8.48
C GLU A 105 -10.42 7.40 -9.70
N GLU A 106 -9.12 7.64 -9.88
CA GLU A 106 -8.58 8.36 -11.05
C GLU A 106 -8.64 7.54 -12.36
N GLY A 107 -9.10 6.29 -12.30
CA GLY A 107 -9.27 5.43 -13.47
C GLY A 107 -7.96 4.87 -14.04
N VAL A 108 -6.85 4.94 -13.29
CA VAL A 108 -5.53 4.43 -13.72
C VAL A 108 -5.55 2.91 -13.86
N ALA A 109 -6.23 2.20 -12.95
CA ALA A 109 -6.41 0.76 -13.00
C ALA A 109 -7.69 0.33 -12.25
N SER A 110 -8.13 -0.92 -12.43
CA SER A 110 -9.17 -1.50 -11.58
C SER A 110 -8.59 -1.97 -10.23
N ALA A 111 -9.45 -2.21 -9.24
CA ALA A 111 -9.04 -2.73 -7.93
C ALA A 111 -8.29 -4.08 -8.06
N GLU A 112 -8.78 -4.96 -8.93
CA GLU A 112 -8.20 -6.28 -9.20
C GLU A 112 -6.86 -6.19 -9.95
N ALA A 113 -6.74 -5.25 -10.89
CA ALA A 113 -5.47 -4.99 -11.56
C ALA A 113 -4.44 -4.41 -10.59
N THR A 114 -4.87 -3.53 -9.68
CA THR A 114 -4.03 -2.93 -8.64
C THR A 114 -3.50 -4.00 -7.67
N ASP A 115 -4.38 -4.89 -7.21
CA ASP A 115 -3.99 -6.00 -6.34
C ASP A 115 -3.04 -6.97 -7.01
N ARG A 116 -3.33 -7.37 -8.25
CA ARG A 116 -2.42 -8.24 -9.02
C ARG A 116 -1.07 -7.59 -9.27
N GLY A 117 -1.05 -6.30 -9.58
CA GLY A 117 0.19 -5.54 -9.74
C GLY A 117 1.06 -5.59 -8.48
N ALA A 118 0.45 -5.47 -7.30
CA ALA A 118 1.16 -5.60 -6.03
C ALA A 118 1.62 -7.04 -5.76
N VAL A 119 0.79 -8.04 -6.02
CA VAL A 119 1.12 -9.45 -5.76
C VAL A 119 2.22 -9.95 -6.70
N VAL A 120 2.09 -9.68 -8.01
CA VAL A 120 3.03 -10.17 -9.02
C VAL A 120 4.26 -9.27 -9.12
N GLY A 121 4.04 -7.97 -9.27
CA GLY A 121 5.12 -7.00 -9.51
C GLY A 121 5.95 -6.71 -8.27
N LEU A 122 5.31 -6.56 -7.10
CA LEU A 122 6.00 -6.29 -5.84
C LEU A 122 6.25 -7.55 -5.00
N ARG A 123 5.86 -8.73 -5.48
CA ARG A 123 5.96 -10.03 -4.79
C ARG A 123 5.38 -10.00 -3.36
N ARG A 124 4.26 -9.29 -3.19
CA ARG A 124 3.52 -9.26 -1.92
C ARG A 124 2.55 -10.42 -1.84
N ARG A 125 2.23 -10.86 -0.62
CA ARG A 125 1.18 -11.87 -0.41
C ARG A 125 -0.23 -11.30 -0.64
N PHE A 126 -0.43 -10.04 -0.30
CA PHE A 126 -1.72 -9.37 -0.39
C PHE A 126 -1.59 -8.03 -1.13
N GLY A 127 -2.56 -7.75 -1.99
CA GLY A 127 -2.72 -6.43 -2.61
C GLY A 127 -3.42 -5.43 -1.67
N PRO A 128 -3.40 -4.13 -2.01
CA PRO A 128 -4.02 -3.08 -1.20
C PRO A 128 -5.53 -3.25 -0.97
N PHE A 129 -6.31 -3.73 -1.94
CA PHE A 129 -7.75 -3.98 -1.77
C PHE A 129 -8.04 -5.25 -0.98
N ALA A 130 -7.21 -6.29 -1.10
CA ALA A 130 -7.23 -7.42 -0.19
C ALA A 130 -6.97 -6.99 1.27
N LEU A 131 -5.99 -6.10 1.50
CA LEU A 131 -5.72 -5.52 2.82
C LEU A 131 -6.88 -4.64 3.30
N LEU A 132 -7.46 -3.81 2.42
CA LEU A 132 -8.67 -3.03 2.70
C LEU A 132 -9.81 -3.95 3.16
N ASN A 133 -10.06 -5.05 2.45
CA ASN A 133 -11.14 -5.98 2.78
C ASN A 133 -10.88 -6.79 4.06
N GLN A 134 -9.61 -6.99 4.46
CA GLN A 134 -9.28 -7.61 5.74
C GLN A 134 -9.63 -6.72 6.94
N VAL A 135 -9.44 -5.40 6.82
CA VAL A 135 -9.80 -4.44 7.89
C VAL A 135 -11.24 -3.96 7.79
N GLY A 136 -11.81 -4.00 6.58
CA GLY A 136 -13.14 -3.50 6.26
C GLY A 136 -13.14 -2.01 5.90
N ILE A 137 -14.13 -1.61 5.09
CA ILE A 137 -14.25 -0.23 4.58
C ILE A 137 -14.30 0.84 5.69
N PRO A 138 -15.08 0.69 6.79
CA PRO A 138 -15.14 1.73 7.83
C PRO A 138 -13.78 1.97 8.48
N GLU A 139 -13.06 0.89 8.79
CA GLU A 139 -11.73 0.97 9.40
C GLU A 139 -10.67 1.46 8.41
N ALA A 140 -10.75 1.00 7.16
CA ALA A 140 -9.90 1.51 6.09
C ALA A 140 -10.03 3.03 5.92
N LEU A 141 -11.26 3.57 5.92
CA LEU A 141 -11.47 5.01 5.86
C LEU A 141 -10.88 5.72 7.07
N ARG A 142 -11.10 5.21 8.30
CA ARG A 142 -10.51 5.77 9.52
C ARG A 142 -8.98 5.87 9.43
N LEU A 143 -8.33 4.82 8.94
CA LEU A 143 -6.87 4.73 8.77
C LEU A 143 -6.36 5.72 7.72
N VAL A 144 -7.05 5.83 6.58
CA VAL A 144 -6.69 6.76 5.51
C VAL A 144 -6.90 8.21 5.97
N ASP A 145 -8.01 8.54 6.64
CA ASP A 145 -8.25 9.88 7.18
C ASP A 145 -7.26 10.25 8.30
N ALA A 146 -6.86 9.29 9.15
CA ALA A 146 -5.80 9.52 10.13
C ALA A 146 -4.47 9.85 9.44
N TYR A 147 -4.11 9.06 8.44
CA TYR A 147 -2.91 9.27 7.65
C TYR A 147 -2.90 10.61 6.90
N ALA A 148 -4.05 11.02 6.37
CA ALA A 148 -4.20 12.31 5.70
C ALA A 148 -4.09 13.49 6.66
N ARG A 149 -4.66 13.38 7.87
CA ARG A 149 -4.55 14.41 8.92
C ARG A 149 -3.10 14.62 9.35
N ASP A 150 -2.33 13.55 9.53
CA ASP A 150 -0.90 13.62 9.85
C ASP A 150 -0.08 14.33 8.76
N ARG A 151 -0.64 14.45 7.55
CA ARG A 151 -0.07 15.19 6.41
C ARG A 151 -0.71 16.55 6.15
N SER A 152 -1.29 17.16 7.18
CA SER A 152 -1.97 18.46 7.08
C SER A 152 -3.08 18.46 6.01
N GLY A 153 -3.69 17.31 5.74
CA GLY A 153 -4.72 17.15 4.71
C GLY A 153 -4.22 17.14 3.27
N SER A 154 -2.90 17.18 3.04
CA SER A 154 -2.33 17.18 1.68
C SER A 154 -2.39 15.83 0.97
N PHE A 155 -2.63 14.75 1.71
CA PHE A 155 -2.75 13.41 1.16
C PHE A 155 -4.19 13.13 0.73
N PRO A 156 -4.43 12.62 -0.49
CA PRO A 156 -5.77 12.43 -1.00
C PRO A 156 -6.50 11.30 -0.28
N VAL A 157 -7.83 11.46 -0.17
CA VAL A 157 -8.72 10.43 0.32
C VAL A 157 -9.86 10.31 -0.69
N ALA A 158 -9.89 9.17 -1.39
CA ALA A 158 -10.83 8.91 -2.47
C ALA A 158 -12.29 9.10 -2.02
N ALA A 159 -13.07 9.83 -2.80
CA ALA A 159 -14.50 10.01 -2.58
C ALA A 159 -15.24 8.66 -2.57
N ALA A 160 -14.86 7.74 -3.47
CA ALA A 160 -15.42 6.40 -3.56
C ALA A 160 -15.26 5.59 -2.27
N LEU A 161 -14.17 5.80 -1.51
CA LEU A 161 -14.02 5.14 -0.20
C LEU A 161 -15.00 5.72 0.83
N ARG A 162 -15.19 7.05 0.84
CA ARG A 162 -16.15 7.73 1.73
C ARG A 162 -17.59 7.33 1.43
N GLU A 163 -17.99 7.42 0.17
CA GLU A 163 -19.35 7.10 -0.25
C GLU A 163 -19.72 5.65 0.07
N ARG A 164 -18.79 4.70 -0.07
CA ARG A 164 -19.03 3.31 0.32
C ARG A 164 -19.22 3.15 1.82
N ALA A 165 -18.41 3.84 2.62
CA ALA A 165 -18.56 3.84 4.07
C ALA A 165 -19.92 4.44 4.50
N GLU A 166 -20.36 5.52 3.85
CA GLU A 166 -21.67 6.14 4.06
C GLU A 166 -22.83 5.21 3.70
N ARG A 167 -22.67 4.38 2.65
CA ARG A 167 -23.63 3.32 2.29
C ARG A 167 -23.60 2.10 3.22
N GLY A 168 -22.71 2.07 4.22
CA GLY A 168 -22.58 0.96 5.15
C GLY A 168 -21.95 -0.29 4.52
N GLU A 169 -21.23 -0.15 3.41
CA GLU A 169 -20.49 -1.27 2.81
C GLU A 169 -19.34 -1.69 3.75
N THR A 170 -19.12 -3.00 3.90
CA THR A 170 -18.07 -3.54 4.76
C THR A 170 -16.83 -3.98 4.00
N ALA A 171 -16.96 -4.28 2.70
CA ALA A 171 -15.87 -4.73 1.84
C ALA A 171 -15.94 -4.07 0.46
N TRP A 172 -14.79 -3.79 -0.12
CA TRP A 172 -14.66 -3.30 -1.49
C TRP A 172 -14.98 -4.43 -2.48
N PRO A 173 -15.90 -4.22 -3.44
CA PRO A 173 -16.27 -5.25 -4.38
C PRO A 173 -15.09 -5.58 -5.31
N MET A 174 -14.72 -6.85 -5.35
CA MET A 174 -13.69 -7.39 -6.25
C MET A 174 -14.38 -8.27 -7.28
N ARG A 175 -14.26 -7.92 -8.57
CA ARG A 175 -14.89 -8.62 -9.68
C ARG A 175 -13.94 -9.65 -10.27
N THR A 176 -14.27 -10.92 -10.10
CA THR A 176 -13.57 -12.05 -10.71
C THR A 176 -14.14 -12.47 -12.06
N VAL A 177 -15.26 -11.85 -12.49
CA VAL A 177 -15.91 -12.13 -13.77
C VAL A 177 -16.05 -10.83 -14.57
N ARG A 178 -15.59 -10.84 -15.82
CA ARG A 178 -15.82 -9.77 -16.79
C ARG A 178 -16.65 -10.32 -17.94
N VAL A 179 -17.58 -9.51 -18.42
CA VAL A 179 -18.43 -9.87 -19.55
C VAL A 179 -18.24 -8.83 -20.64
N GLU A 180 -17.79 -9.26 -21.81
CA GLU A 180 -17.63 -8.42 -22.99
C GLU A 180 -18.61 -8.87 -24.08
N ARG A 181 -19.29 -7.92 -24.71
CA ARG A 181 -20.21 -8.22 -25.82
C ARG A 181 -19.56 -7.83 -27.14
N HIS A 182 -19.40 -8.82 -28.00
CA HIS A 182 -18.80 -8.71 -29.33
C HIS A 182 -19.85 -9.11 -30.37
N GLY A 183 -20.76 -8.20 -30.70
CA GLY A 183 -21.89 -8.44 -31.60
C GLY A 183 -22.85 -9.52 -31.06
N PRO A 184 -23.10 -10.63 -31.77
CA PRO A 184 -23.93 -11.73 -31.28
C PRO A 184 -23.21 -12.64 -30.26
N VAL A 185 -21.91 -12.43 -30.02
CA VAL A 185 -21.10 -13.27 -29.12
C VAL A 185 -20.86 -12.55 -27.80
N VAL A 186 -20.98 -13.27 -26.69
CA VAL A 186 -20.64 -12.78 -25.34
C VAL A 186 -19.44 -13.54 -24.83
N TRP A 187 -18.38 -12.80 -24.48
CA TRP A 187 -17.18 -13.34 -23.85
C TRP A 187 -17.31 -13.17 -22.34
N VAL A 188 -17.30 -14.28 -21.61
CA VAL A 188 -17.27 -14.28 -20.15
C VAL A 188 -15.85 -14.66 -19.74
N LEU A 189 -15.09 -13.70 -19.24
CA LEU A 189 -13.75 -13.90 -18.73
C LEU A 189 -13.82 -14.09 -17.22
N LEU A 190 -13.41 -15.27 -16.76
CA LEU A 190 -13.18 -15.56 -15.35
C LEU A 190 -11.73 -15.13 -15.02
N ASP A 191 -11.58 -13.90 -14.52
CA ASP A 191 -10.30 -13.25 -14.23
C ASP A 191 -9.81 -13.64 -12.83
N ARG A 192 -9.36 -14.90 -12.71
CA ARG A 192 -8.81 -15.53 -11.49
C ARG A 192 -7.44 -16.18 -11.71
N PRO A 193 -6.44 -15.47 -12.25
CA PRO A 193 -5.15 -16.08 -12.64
C PRO A 193 -4.36 -16.68 -11.47
N GLU A 194 -4.64 -16.26 -10.23
CA GLU A 194 -3.97 -16.74 -9.02
C GLU A 194 -4.42 -18.13 -8.55
N VAL A 195 -5.50 -18.68 -9.10
CA VAL A 195 -5.95 -20.05 -8.81
C VAL A 195 -6.03 -20.87 -10.10
N LEU A 196 -5.60 -22.14 -10.02
CA LEU A 196 -5.67 -23.07 -11.15
C LEU A 196 -7.12 -23.37 -11.58
N ASN A 197 -8.09 -23.19 -10.68
CA ASN A 197 -9.51 -23.42 -10.95
C ASN A 197 -10.24 -22.09 -11.16
N SER A 198 -10.73 -21.86 -12.38
CA SER A 198 -11.51 -20.67 -12.72
C SER A 198 -12.93 -20.67 -12.14
N LEU A 199 -13.44 -21.82 -11.70
CA LEU A 199 -14.78 -22.00 -11.12
C LEU A 199 -14.71 -22.34 -9.63
N ASN A 200 -15.53 -21.68 -8.82
CA ASN A 200 -15.83 -22.06 -7.43
C ASN A 200 -17.29 -21.70 -7.10
N SER A 201 -17.72 -21.93 -5.87
CA SER A 201 -19.07 -21.60 -5.39
C SER A 201 -19.43 -20.11 -5.38
N ASP A 202 -18.44 -19.23 -5.58
CA ASP A 202 -18.60 -17.78 -5.46
C ASP A 202 -18.65 -17.08 -6.83
N VAL A 203 -18.56 -17.84 -7.93
CA VAL A 203 -18.51 -17.39 -9.32
C VAL A 203 -19.70 -17.95 -10.11
#